data_AF-A0A060LVM5-F1
#
_entry.id   AF-A0A060LVM5-F1
#
_cell.length_a   1.000
_cell.length_b   1.000
_cell.length_c   1.000
_cell.angle_alpha   90.00
_cell.angle_beta   90.00
_cell.angle_gamma   90.00
#
_symmetry.space_group_name_H-M   'P 1'
#
loop_
_entity.id
_entity.type
_entity.pdbx_description
1 polymer ?
#
loop_
_entity_poly.entity_id
_entity_poly.type
_entity_poly.pdbx_seq_one_letter_code
_entity_poly.pdbx_strand_id
1 'polypeptide(L)' 'MDAELESIHDAMEREAQIALMHEQASRSKRPKVADLYKRPSSAKKEEHSIQESVKKAEKAKHWLQQFTFRERRERVE' A
#
# COMPACT_ATOMS: atom_id res chain seq x y z
N MET A 1 -3.50 42.47 19.46
CA MET A 1 -4.42 42.59 18.31
C MET A 1 -3.96 41.66 17.20
N ASP A 2 -2.77 41.85 16.62
CA ASP A 2 -2.32 41.00 15.50
C ASP A 2 -2.07 39.53 15.86
N ALA A 3 -1.47 39.25 17.03
CA ALA A 3 -1.20 37.89 17.49
C ALA A 3 -2.47 37.05 17.77
N GLU A 4 -3.57 37.68 18.17
CA GLU A 4 -4.85 36.99 18.38
C GLU A 4 -5.51 36.65 17.05
N LEU A 5 -5.37 37.53 16.06
CA LEU A 5 -5.89 37.34 14.71
C LEU A 5 -5.11 36.23 13.98
N GLU A 6 -3.79 36.22 14.09
CA GLU A 6 -2.94 35.11 13.62
C GLU A 6 -3.31 33.78 14.29
N SER A 7 -3.53 33.78 15.61
CA SER A 7 -3.94 32.57 16.34
C SER A 7 -5.29 32.01 15.86
N ILE A 8 -6.23 32.88 15.49
CA ILE A 8 -7.51 32.48 14.90
C ILE A 8 -7.29 31.86 13.52
N HIS A 9 -6.43 32.44 12.69
CA HIS A 9 -6.10 31.88 11.38
C HIS A 9 -5.42 30.51 11.50
N ASP A 10 -4.47 30.35 12.43
CA ASP A 10 -3.82 29.06 12.70
C ASP A 10 -4.82 27.99 13.19
N ALA A 11 -5.85 28.39 13.94
CA ALA A 11 -6.92 27.50 14.34
C ALA A 11 -7.79 27.09 13.15
N MET A 12 -8.16 28.05 12.30
CA MET A 12 -8.94 27.81 11.09
C MET A 12 -8.19 26.92 10.08
N GLU A 13 -6.88 27.11 9.91
CA GLU A 13 -6.06 26.27 9.03
C GLU A 13 -6.02 24.82 9.53
N ARG A 14 -5.84 24.61 10.84
CA ARG A 14 -5.89 23.28 11.45
C ARG A 14 -7.24 22.62 11.27
N GLU A 15 -8.33 23.35 11.50
CA GLU A 15 -9.69 22.84 11.29
C GLU A 15 -9.96 22.47 9.82
N ALA A 16 -9.53 23.30 8.88
CA ALA A 16 -9.64 23.02 7.45
C ALA A 16 -8.86 21.75 7.06
N GLN A 17 -7.67 21.56 7.61
CA GLN A 17 -6.87 20.36 7.36
C GLN A 17 -7.55 19.10 7.92
N ILE A 18 -8.09 19.17 9.14
CA ILE A 18 -8.84 18.07 9.75
C ILE A 18 -10.07 17.72 8.92
N ALA A 19 -10.82 18.72 8.46
CA ALA A 19 -11.99 18.53 7.62
C ALA A 19 -11.64 17.83 6.30
N LEU A 20 -10.53 18.23 5.66
CA LEU A 20 -10.06 17.63 4.41
C LEU A 20 -9.60 16.17 4.63
N MET A 21 -8.89 15.89 5.72
CA MET A 21 -8.53 14.52 6.10
C MET A 21 -9.76 13.63 6.31
N HIS A 22 -10.78 14.14 7.01
CA HIS A 22 -12.03 13.41 7.24
C HIS A 22 -12.79 13.17 5.94
N GLU A 23 -12.85 14.14 5.03
CA GLU A 23 -13.48 13.97 3.73
C GLU A 23 -12.75 12.89 2.92
N GLN A 24 -11.42 12.94 2.85
CA GLN A 24 -10.62 11.92 2.17
C GLN A 24 -10.83 10.53 2.77
N ALA A 25 -10.86 10.41 4.10
CA ALA A 25 -11.13 9.15 4.79
C ALA A 25 -12.55 8.64 4.53
N SER A 26 -13.54 9.54 4.43
CA SER A 26 -14.91 9.15 4.07
C SER A 26 -15.00 8.66 2.62
N ARG A 27 -14.28 9.31 1.70
CA ARG A 27 -14.23 8.95 0.28
C ARG A 27 -13.47 7.65 0.04
N SER A 28 -12.38 7.40 0.77
CA SER A 28 -11.62 6.15 0.65
C SER A 28 -12.41 4.93 1.11
N LYS A 29 -13.33 5.11 2.08
CA LYS A 29 -14.27 4.08 2.54
C LYS A 29 -15.48 3.88 1.62
N ARG A 30 -15.71 4.74 0.63
CA ARG A 30 -16.82 4.56 -0.31
C ARG A 30 -16.51 3.39 -1.26
N PRO A 31 -17.46 2.45 -1.46
CA PRO A 31 -17.28 1.38 -2.42
C PRO A 31 -17.09 1.98 -3.81
N LYS A 32 -16.05 1.54 -4.53
CA LYS A 32 -15.83 1.94 -5.91
C LYS A 32 -16.81 1.19 -6.80
N VAL A 33 -17.15 1.76 -7.97
CA VAL A 33 -18.01 1.09 -8.96
C VAL A 33 -17.46 -0.29 -9.36
N ALA A 34 -16.13 -0.41 -9.40
CA ALA A 34 -15.44 -1.68 -9.67
C ALA A 34 -15.61 -2.74 -8.56
N ASP A 35 -15.91 -2.33 -7.33
CA ASP A 35 -16.17 -3.24 -6.20
C ASP A 35 -17.59 -3.81 -6.28
N LEU A 36 -18.55 -3.01 -6.79
CA LEU A 36 -19.94 -3.42 -6.96
C LEU A 36 -20.14 -4.36 -8.15
N TYR A 37 -19.33 -4.21 -9.20
CA TYR A 37 -19.42 -5.02 -10.40
C TYR A 37 -18.05 -5.22 -11.05
N LYS A 38 -17.61 -6.49 -11.12
CA LYS A 38 -16.46 -6.90 -11.93
C LYS A 38 -16.93 -7.46 -13.27
N ARG A 39 -16.33 -6.98 -14.36
CA ARG A 39 -16.55 -7.56 -15.70
C ARG A 39 -15.92 -8.95 -15.79
N PRO A 40 -16.51 -9.92 -16.50
CA PRO A 40 -15.88 -11.23 -16.68
C PRO A 40 -14.46 -11.17 -17.29
N SER A 41 -14.18 -10.15 -18.12
CA SER A 41 -12.85 -9.93 -18.69
C SER A 41 -11.80 -9.45 -17.69
N SER A 42 -12.19 -8.76 -16.61
CA SER A 42 -11.24 -8.36 -15.56
C SER A 42 -10.89 -9.54 -14.66
N ALA A 43 -11.82 -10.46 -14.42
CA ALA A 43 -11.54 -11.69 -13.66
C ALA A 43 -10.44 -12.53 -14.33
N LYS A 44 -10.50 -12.70 -15.67
CA LYS A 44 -9.46 -13.40 -16.44
C LYS A 44 -8.10 -12.72 -16.33
N LYS A 45 -8.06 -11.38 -16.33
CA LYS A 45 -6.80 -10.62 -16.18
C LYS A 45 -6.19 -10.80 -14.79
N GLU A 46 -7.01 -10.78 -13.74
CA GLU A 46 -6.55 -11.02 -12.37
C GLU A 46 -5.98 -12.43 -12.21
N GLU A 47 -6.66 -13.44 -12.76
CA GLU A 47 -6.20 -14.84 -12.74
C GLU A 47 -4.87 -15.01 -13.48
N HIS A 48 -4.70 -14.39 -14.65
CA HIS A 48 -3.41 -14.37 -15.35
C HIS A 48 -2.31 -13.68 -14.53
N SER A 49 -2.62 -12.55 -13.89
CA SER A 49 -1.64 -11.85 -13.04
C SER A 49 -1.19 -12.69 -11.85
N ILE A 50 -2.09 -13.49 -11.27
CA ILE A 50 -1.78 -14.40 -10.17
C ILE A 50 -0.91 -15.55 -10.68
N GLN A 51 -1.23 -16.14 -11.82
CA GLN A 51 -0.42 -17.21 -12.41
C GLN A 51 1.00 -16.72 -12.76
N GLU A 52 1.14 -15.49 -13.25
CA GLU A 52 2.45 -14.88 -13.51
C GLU A 52 3.27 -14.65 -12.24
N SER A 53 2.64 -14.22 -11.15
CA SER A 53 3.34 -14.01 -9.88
C SER A 53 3.81 -15.34 -9.28
N VAL A 54 2.99 -16.39 -9.37
CA VAL A 54 3.38 -17.76 -8.97
C VAL A 54 4.59 -18.24 -9.78
N LYS A 55 4.58 -18.10 -11.11
CA LYS A 55 5.73 -18.47 -11.96
C LYS A 55 7.00 -17.70 -11.60
N LYS A 56 6.89 -16.40 -11.29
CA LYS A 56 8.03 -15.58 -10.84
C LYS A 56 8.58 -16.09 -9.51
N ALA A 57 7.71 -16.45 -8.56
CA ALA A 57 8.10 -16.99 -7.26
C ALA A 57 8.79 -18.36 -7.38
N GLU A 58 8.26 -19.25 -8.22
CA GLU A 58 8.88 -20.55 -8.51
C GLU A 58 10.27 -20.39 -9.12
N LYS A 59 10.41 -19.48 -10.10
CA LYS A 59 11.71 -19.18 -10.71
C LYS A 59 12.70 -18.63 -9.68
N ALA A 60 12.26 -17.74 -8.79
CA ALA A 60 13.10 -17.20 -7.72
C ALA A 60 13.52 -18.30 -6.74
N LYS A 61 12.62 -19.20 -6.36
CA LYS A 61 12.92 -20.37 -5.51
C LYS A 61 13.98 -21.26 -6.16
N HIS A 62 13.82 -21.60 -7.44
CA HIS A 62 14.79 -22.42 -8.15
C HIS A 62 16.16 -21.75 -8.27
N TRP A 63 16.19 -20.43 -8.48
CA TRP A 63 17.42 -19.66 -8.51
C TRP A 63 18.13 -19.66 -7.14
N LEU A 64 17.39 -19.43 -6.05
CA LEU A 64 17.95 -19.48 -4.70
C LEU A 64 18.50 -20.85 -4.31
N GLN A 65 17.89 -21.93 -4.79
CA GLN A 65 18.37 -23.30 -4.58
C GLN A 65 19.76 -23.58 -5.18
N GLN A 66 20.23 -22.76 -6.13
CA GLN A 66 21.57 -22.89 -6.71
C GLN A 66 22.67 -22.46 -5.72
N PHE A 67 22.32 -21.71 -4.68
CA PHE A 67 23.27 -21.20 -3.69
C PHE A 67 23.23 -22.07 -2.43
N THR A 68 24.37 -22.69 -2.11
CA THR A 68 24.58 -23.35 -0.82
C THR A 68 25.13 -22.31 0.16
N PHE A 69 24.28 -21.82 1.07
CA PHE A 69 24.73 -20.94 2.14
C PHE A 69 25.45 -21.78 3.19
N ARG A 70 26.77 -21.69 3.22
CA ARG A 70 27.59 -22.30 4.26
C ARG A 70 27.60 -21.35 5.46
N GLU A 71 26.93 -21.75 6.53
CA GLU A 71 26.94 -21.01 7.80
C GLU A 71 28.38 -20.93 8.32
N ARG A 72 28.99 -19.73 8.26
CA ARG A 72 30.32 -19.49 8.81
C ARG A 72 30.17 -19.43 10.33
N ARG A 73 30.30 -20.57 11.00
CA ARG A 73 30.53 -20.58 12.45
C ARG A 73 31.94 -20.06 12.69
N GLU A 74 32.05 -18.78 13.02
CA GLU A 74 33.27 -18.20 13.55
C GLU A 74 33.61 -18.91 14.85
N ARG A 75 34.83 -19.48 14.91
CA ARG A 75 35.44 -19.87 16.17
C ARG A 75 35.68 -18.59 16.94
N VAL A 76 34.95 -18.40 18.04
CA VAL A 76 35.38 -17.52 19.10
C VAL A 76 36.30 -18.37 19.98
N GLU A 77 37.60 -18.12 19.86
CA GLU A 77 38.61 -18.54 20.83
C GLU A 77 38.47 -17.75 22.14
#